data_AF-A0A859FAE7-F1
#
_entry.id   AF-A0A859FAE7-F1
#
_cell.length_a   1.000
_cell.length_b   1.000
_cell.length_c   1.000
_cell.angle_alpha   90.00
_cell.angle_beta   90.00
_cell.angle_gamma   90.00
#
_symmetry.space_group_name_H-M   'P 1'
#
loop_
_entity.id
_entity.type
_entity.pdbx_description
1 polymer ?
#
loop_
_entity_poly.entity_id
_entity_poly.type
_entity_poly.pdbx_seq_one_letter_code
_entity_poly.pdbx_strand_id
1 'polypeptide(L)'
;MEEFHSTFAIKGGIYIKYIWLLLTLVPLPFLVFFVDIVLVDRGIELFYVVAIVAIGLIIVIGGLSSRVFILHVVIANLLTIILSLFLAVSFLVPPNPSWFNPFTMEMVVLLTGIASFIAQLIVRSIFRASRRQSRVTEKQ
;
A
#
# COMPACT_ATOMS: atom_id res chain seq x y z
N MET A 1 12.39 -19.01 -31.58
CA MET A 1 11.14 -18.57 -30.91
C MET A 1 11.20 -18.75 -29.39
N GLU A 2 11.81 -19.80 -28.84
CA GLU A 2 11.97 -19.99 -27.38
C GLU A 2 12.78 -18.89 -26.68
N GLU A 3 13.82 -18.37 -27.31
CA GLU A 3 14.69 -17.32 -26.76
C GLU A 3 13.98 -15.96 -26.58
N PHE A 4 12.96 -15.70 -27.39
CA PHE A 4 12.15 -14.47 -27.31
C PHE A 4 11.19 -14.53 -26.12
N HIS A 5 10.58 -15.70 -25.86
CA HIS A 5 9.72 -15.93 -24.70
C HIS A 5 10.49 -15.88 -23.38
N SER A 6 11.70 -16.44 -23.33
CA SER A 6 12.52 -16.43 -22.11
C SER A 6 12.96 -15.01 -21.73
N THR A 7 13.38 -14.20 -22.71
CA THR A 7 13.79 -12.81 -22.51
C THR A 7 12.62 -11.94 -22.04
N PHE A 8 11.43 -12.14 -22.60
CA PHE A 8 10.22 -11.40 -22.20
C PHE A 8 9.76 -11.76 -20.78
N ALA A 9 9.85 -13.04 -20.40
CA ALA A 9 9.48 -13.51 -19.06
C ALA A 9 10.41 -12.93 -17.97
N ILE A 10 11.71 -12.87 -18.23
CA ILE A 10 12.70 -12.31 -17.29
C ILE A 10 12.48 -10.80 -17.11
N LYS A 11 12.28 -10.07 -18.21
CA LYS A 11 11.98 -8.62 -18.17
C LYS A 11 10.63 -8.34 -17.50
N GLY A 12 9.59 -9.12 -17.78
CA GLY A 12 8.29 -8.96 -17.11
C GLY A 12 8.37 -9.10 -15.58
N GLY A 13 9.22 -10.00 -15.09
CA GLY A 13 9.47 -10.17 -13.65
C GLY A 13 10.13 -8.96 -12.99
N ILE A 14 11.01 -8.25 -13.69
CA ILE A 14 11.70 -7.07 -13.14
C ILE A 14 10.79 -5.84 -13.11
N TYR A 15 10.00 -5.60 -14.16
CA TYR A 15 9.07 -4.47 -14.21
C TYR A 15 8.04 -4.51 -13.08
N ILE A 16 7.54 -5.69 -12.73
CA ILE A 16 6.58 -5.85 -11.63
C ILE A 16 7.19 -5.40 -10.29
N LYS A 17 8.48 -5.64 -10.07
CA LYS A 17 9.16 -5.21 -8.83
C LYS A 17 9.27 -3.69 -8.76
N TYR A 18 9.59 -3.03 -9.87
CA TYR A 18 9.66 -1.57 -9.94
C TYR A 18 8.28 -0.92 -9.78
N ILE A 19 7.25 -1.44 -10.47
CA ILE A 19 5.87 -0.96 -10.33
C ILE A 19 5.41 -1.12 -8.88
N TRP A 20 5.66 -2.29 -8.27
CA TRP A 20 5.35 -2.53 -6.86
C TRP A 20 6.05 -1.52 -5.95
N LEU A 21 7.34 -1.24 -6.17
CA LEU A 21 8.10 -0.29 -5.36
C LEU A 21 7.54 1.13 -5.47
N LEU A 22 7.27 1.60 -6.69
CA LEU A 22 6.69 2.92 -6.95
C LEU A 22 5.34 3.09 -6.24
N LEU A 23 4.47 2.08 -6.33
CA LEU A 23 3.16 2.11 -5.68
C LEU A 23 3.26 2.01 -4.14
N THR A 24 4.21 1.23 -3.61
CA THR A 24 4.38 1.05 -2.16
C THR A 24 4.90 2.31 -1.48
N LEU A 25 5.74 3.09 -2.16
CA LEU A 25 6.31 4.33 -1.63
C LEU A 25 5.30 5.49 -1.59
N VAL A 26 4.10 5.32 -2.14
CA VAL A 26 3.00 6.27 -1.96
C VAL A 26 2.62 6.27 -0.47
N PRO A 27 2.68 7.43 0.23
CA PRO A 27 2.43 7.55 1.66
C PRO A 27 0.92 7.49 1.95
N LEU A 28 0.31 6.34 1.68
CA LEU A 28 -1.14 6.12 1.76
C LEU A 28 -1.73 6.50 3.13
N PRO A 29 -1.11 6.14 4.29
CA PRO A 29 -1.63 6.54 5.59
C PRO A 29 -1.78 8.07 5.73
N PHE A 30 -0.80 8.83 5.26
CA PHE A 30 -0.88 10.30 5.24
C PHE A 30 -1.96 10.79 4.28
N LEU A 31 -2.01 10.26 3.06
CA LEU A 31 -2.93 10.73 2.01
C LEU A 31 -4.40 10.59 2.40
N VAL A 32 -4.78 9.52 3.12
CA VAL A 32 -6.16 9.33 3.58
C VAL A 32 -6.62 10.50 4.45
N PHE A 33 -5.82 10.90 5.43
CA PHE A 33 -6.16 12.02 6.31
C PHE A 33 -6.00 13.37 5.63
N PHE A 34 -4.95 13.55 4.81
CA PHE A 34 -4.70 14.80 4.12
C PHE A 34 -5.82 15.16 3.14
N VAL A 35 -6.25 14.20 2.31
CA VAL A 35 -7.34 14.43 1.36
C VAL A 35 -8.64 14.73 2.09
N ASP A 36 -8.95 13.98 3.15
CA ASP A 36 -10.17 14.20 3.90
C ASP A 36 -10.21 15.60 4.52
N ILE A 37 -9.15 16.03 5.20
CA ILE A 37 -9.05 17.37 5.80
C ILE A 37 -9.23 18.47 4.74
N VAL A 38 -8.50 18.38 3.62
CA VAL A 38 -8.57 19.38 2.54
C VAL A 38 -9.96 19.44 1.89
N LEU A 39 -10.68 18.32 1.79
CA LEU A 39 -12.01 18.27 1.19
C LEU A 39 -13.10 18.69 2.16
N VAL A 40 -12.99 18.33 3.44
CA VAL A 40 -13.90 18.78 4.51
C VAL A 40 -13.84 20.30 4.64
N ASP A 41 -12.65 20.92 4.57
CA ASP A 41 -12.50 22.38 4.54
C ASP A 41 -13.24 23.04 3.35
N ARG A 42 -13.53 22.28 2.30
CA ARG A 42 -14.29 22.73 1.12
C ARG A 42 -15.77 22.32 1.16
N GLY A 43 -16.23 21.73 2.27
CA GLY A 43 -17.59 21.22 2.43
C GLY A 43 -17.90 19.98 1.59
N ILE A 44 -16.87 19.21 1.20
CA ILE A 44 -17.01 18.00 0.37
C ILE A 44 -16.68 16.77 1.22
N GLU A 45 -17.68 15.91 1.45
CA GLU A 45 -17.51 14.67 2.20
C GLU A 45 -17.26 13.47 1.26
N LEU A 46 -15.98 13.14 1.02
CA LEU A 46 -15.59 11.98 0.18
C LEU A 46 -14.80 10.91 0.93
N PHE A 47 -14.86 10.91 2.26
CA PHE A 47 -14.12 9.96 3.10
C PHE A 47 -14.25 8.51 2.60
N TYR A 48 -15.49 8.06 2.34
CA TYR A 48 -15.76 6.70 1.87
C TYR A 48 -15.09 6.39 0.53
N VAL A 49 -15.07 7.36 -0.40
CA VAL A 49 -14.44 7.19 -1.71
C VAL A 49 -12.92 7.07 -1.55
N VAL A 50 -12.32 7.93 -0.72
CA VAL A 50 -10.88 7.88 -0.40
C VAL A 50 -10.51 6.55 0.24
N ALA A 51 -11.32 6.07 1.19
CA ALA A 51 -11.12 4.78 1.85
C ALA A 51 -11.21 3.61 0.87
N ILE A 52 -12.18 3.60 -0.04
CA ILE A 52 -12.32 2.56 -1.08
C ILE A 52 -11.08 2.55 -2.00
N VAL A 53 -10.63 3.72 -2.44
CA VAL A 53 -9.42 3.84 -3.29
C VAL A 53 -8.18 3.32 -2.52
N ALA A 54 -8.04 3.68 -1.25
CA ALA A 54 -6.95 3.21 -0.40
C ALA A 54 -6.96 1.68 -0.24
N ILE A 55 -8.13 1.08 0.02
CA ILE A 55 -8.29 -0.38 0.10
C ILE A 55 -7.93 -1.04 -1.25
N GLY A 56 -8.40 -0.49 -2.36
CA GLY A 56 -8.05 -0.96 -3.70
C GLY A 56 -6.54 -0.95 -3.95
N LEU A 57 -5.86 0.13 -3.57
CA LEU A 57 -4.40 0.23 -3.67
C LEU A 57 -3.69 -0.79 -2.76
N ILE A 58 -4.16 -0.98 -1.52
CA ILE A 58 -3.63 -2.01 -0.61
C ILE A 58 -3.72 -3.40 -1.25
N ILE A 59 -4.84 -3.73 -1.89
CA ILE A 59 -5.03 -5.02 -2.58
C ILE A 59 -4.05 -5.16 -3.75
N VAL A 60 -3.94 -4.12 -4.60
CA VAL A 60 -3.02 -4.14 -5.75
C VAL A 60 -1.57 -4.28 -5.28
N ILE A 61 -1.13 -3.47 -4.31
CA ILE A 61 0.23 -3.51 -3.76
C ILE A 61 0.51 -4.86 -3.11
N GLY A 62 -0.41 -5.36 -2.28
CA GLY A 62 -0.30 -6.68 -1.64
C GLY A 62 -0.18 -7.81 -2.66
N GLY A 63 -1.01 -7.78 -3.72
CA GLY A 63 -0.98 -8.76 -4.81
C GLY A 63 0.31 -8.72 -5.61
N LEU A 64 0.81 -7.53 -5.97
CA LEU A 64 2.10 -7.38 -6.66
C LEU A 64 3.27 -7.83 -5.78
N SER A 65 3.20 -7.54 -4.48
CA SER A 65 4.25 -7.91 -3.53
C SER A 65 4.52 -9.40 -3.52
N SER A 66 3.55 -10.27 -3.85
CA SER A 66 3.73 -11.73 -3.89
C SER A 66 4.89 -12.24 -4.76
N ARG A 67 5.43 -11.41 -5.68
CA ARG A 67 6.63 -11.71 -6.51
C ARG A 67 7.93 -11.13 -5.95
N VAL A 68 7.86 -10.40 -4.85
CA VAL A 68 8.95 -9.66 -4.21
C VAL A 68 9.37 -10.38 -2.94
N PHE A 69 10.66 -10.35 -2.61
CA PHE A 69 11.17 -10.94 -1.38
C PHE A 69 10.64 -10.20 -0.14
N ILE A 70 10.25 -10.93 0.90
CA ILE A 70 9.49 -10.36 2.05
C ILE A 70 10.24 -9.24 2.76
N LEU A 71 11.57 -9.33 2.88
CA LEU A 71 12.38 -8.28 3.53
C LEU A 71 12.24 -6.93 2.82
N HIS A 72 12.18 -6.92 1.48
CA HIS A 72 11.97 -5.67 0.73
C HIS A 72 10.59 -5.08 1.02
N VAL A 73 9.56 -5.92 1.19
CA VAL A 73 8.21 -5.47 1.54
C VAL A 73 8.18 -4.83 2.92
N VAL A 74 8.85 -5.45 3.89
CA VAL A 74 8.97 -4.91 5.26
C VAL A 74 9.69 -3.56 5.22
N ILE A 75 10.87 -3.49 4.59
CA ILE A 75 11.65 -2.25 4.51
C ILE A 75 10.87 -1.13 3.81
N ALA A 76 10.25 -1.42 2.66
CA ALA A 76 9.49 -0.42 1.92
C ALA A 76 8.31 0.11 2.75
N ASN A 77 7.56 -0.75 3.45
CA ASN A 77 6.46 -0.30 4.29
C ASN A 77 6.93 0.51 5.50
N LEU A 78 8.05 0.14 6.12
CA LEU A 78 8.64 0.95 7.20
C LEU A 78 9.03 2.35 6.69
N LEU A 79 9.65 2.44 5.51
CA LEU A 79 9.96 3.73 4.89
C LEU A 79 8.70 4.54 4.59
N THR A 80 7.65 3.90 4.08
CA THR A 80 6.36 4.56 3.80
C THR A 80 5.69 5.06 5.07
N ILE A 81 5.76 4.33 6.20
CA ILE A 81 5.24 4.77 7.50
C ILE A 81 6.01 5.99 8.00
N ILE A 82 7.35 5.94 7.96
CA ILE A 82 8.21 7.06 8.38
C ILE A 82 7.92 8.30 7.52
N LEU A 83 7.83 8.13 6.21
CA LEU A 83 7.47 9.20 5.28
C LEU A 83 6.08 9.77 5.57
N SER A 84 5.11 8.91 5.86
CA SER A 84 3.74 9.34 6.19
C SER A 84 3.71 10.16 7.48
N LEU A 85 4.48 9.77 8.50
CA LEU A 85 4.60 10.53 9.75
C LEU A 85 5.28 11.88 9.53
N PHE A 86 6.36 11.91 8.74
CA PHE A 86 7.04 13.16 8.40
C PHE A 86 6.11 14.13 7.67
N LEU A 87 5.32 13.64 6.71
CA LEU A 87 4.34 14.44 5.99
C LEU A 87 3.19 14.87 6.89
N ALA A 88 2.71 14.00 7.79
CA ALA A 88 1.64 14.34 8.73
C ALA A 88 2.04 15.53 9.61
N VAL A 89 3.22 15.48 10.24
CA VAL A 89 3.75 16.58 11.07
C VAL A 89 3.94 17.86 10.26
N SER A 90 4.24 17.76 8.96
CA SER A 90 4.50 18.93 8.11
C SER A 90 3.22 19.60 7.58
N PHE A 91 2.15 18.83 7.33
CA PHE A 91 0.99 19.30 6.56
C PHE A 91 -0.36 19.21 7.29
N LEU A 92 -0.48 18.43 8.36
CA LEU A 92 -1.73 18.23 9.09
C LEU A 92 -1.82 19.08 10.37
N VAL A 93 -1.06 20.18 10.46
CA VAL A 93 -0.99 21.06 11.64
C VAL A 93 -1.68 22.41 11.35
N PRO A 94 -2.62 22.89 12.19
CA PRO A 94 -3.11 22.25 13.41
C PRO A 94 -3.99 21.02 13.12
N PRO A 95 -3.92 19.95 13.94
CA PRO A 95 -4.66 18.72 13.70
C PRO A 95 -6.17 18.92 13.90
N ASN A 96 -6.99 18.39 12.99
CA ASN A 96 -8.43 18.38 13.16
C ASN A 96 -8.82 17.47 14.34
N PRO A 97 -9.36 18.02 15.46
CA PRO A 97 -9.60 17.25 16.67
C PRO A 97 -10.65 16.14 16.51
N SER A 98 -11.55 16.22 15.53
CA SER A 98 -12.56 15.17 15.30
C SER A 98 -11.96 13.85 14.81
N TRP A 99 -10.87 13.92 14.05
CA TRP A 99 -10.23 12.75 13.45
C TRP A 99 -9.27 12.02 14.38
N PHE A 100 -8.63 12.77 15.26
CA PHE A 100 -7.54 12.22 16.05
C PHE A 100 -7.98 11.81 17.45
N ASN A 101 -9.02 12.43 18.04
CA ASN A 101 -9.53 12.08 19.37
C ASN A 101 -10.04 10.62 19.44
N PRO A 102 -9.63 9.80 20.44
CA PRO A 102 -8.87 10.14 21.65
C PRO A 102 -7.34 10.04 21.54
N PHE A 103 -6.82 9.76 20.35
CA PHE A 103 -5.40 9.62 20.07
C PHE A 103 -4.76 10.92 19.54
N THR A 104 -3.44 10.89 19.33
CA THR A 104 -2.74 11.98 18.62
C THR A 104 -2.68 11.67 17.12
N MET A 105 -2.45 12.71 16.32
CA MET A 105 -2.31 12.59 14.87
C MET A 105 -1.23 11.58 14.47
N GLU A 106 -0.06 11.64 15.10
CA GLU A 106 1.05 10.74 14.84
C GLU A 106 0.66 9.30 15.16
N MET A 107 -0.06 9.10 16.27
CA MET A 107 -0.51 7.77 16.68
C MET A 107 -1.53 7.20 15.69
N VAL A 108 -2.50 8.01 15.24
CA VAL A 108 -3.49 7.57 14.24
C VAL A 108 -2.81 7.24 12.90
N VAL A 109 -1.93 8.11 12.40
CA VAL A 109 -1.19 7.86 11.15
C VAL A 109 -0.32 6.61 11.26
N LEU A 110 0.36 6.40 12.39
CA LEU A 110 1.14 5.20 12.66
C LEU A 110 0.27 3.93 12.66
N LEU A 111 -0.85 3.94 13.38
CA LEU A 111 -1.77 2.80 13.45
C LEU A 111 -2.37 2.47 12.08
N THR A 112 -2.75 3.48 11.30
CA THR A 112 -3.21 3.30 9.91
C THR A 112 -2.12 2.70 9.04
N GLY A 113 -0.87 3.12 9.20
CA GLY A 113 0.29 2.54 8.51
C GLY A 113 0.52 1.08 8.85
N ILE A 114 0.48 0.72 10.14
CA ILE A 114 0.60 -0.66 10.61
C ILE A 114 -0.56 -1.52 10.07
N ALA A 115 -1.79 -1.03 10.18
CA ALA A 115 -2.98 -1.74 9.68
C ALA A 115 -2.90 -1.98 8.17
N SER A 116 -2.48 -0.96 7.40
CA SER A 116 -2.28 -1.06 5.96
C SER A 116 -1.21 -2.10 5.61
N PHE A 117 -0.09 -2.11 6.34
CA PHE A 117 0.97 -3.09 6.15
C PHE A 117 0.48 -4.53 6.44
N ILE A 118 -0.23 -4.73 7.55
CA ILE A 118 -0.83 -6.05 7.88
C ILE A 118 -1.79 -6.49 6.77
N ALA A 119 -2.67 -5.60 6.30
CA ALA A 119 -3.59 -5.90 5.20
C ALA A 119 -2.85 -6.31 3.91
N GLN A 120 -1.77 -5.60 3.55
CA GLN A 120 -0.93 -5.99 2.41
C GLN A 120 -0.32 -7.40 2.58
N LEU A 121 0.13 -7.77 3.79
CA LEU A 121 0.67 -9.10 4.06
C LEU A 121 -0.39 -10.21 3.96
N ILE A 122 -1.63 -9.93 4.39
CA ILE A 122 -2.76 -10.85 4.22
C ILE A 122 -3.02 -11.07 2.73
N VAL A 123 -3.18 -10.00 1.96
CA VAL A 123 -3.42 -10.07 0.50
C VAL A 123 -2.28 -10.81 -0.21
N ARG A 124 -1.02 -10.49 0.13
CA ARG A 124 0.17 -11.18 -0.40
C ARG A 124 0.07 -12.69 -0.20
N SER A 125 -0.36 -13.12 0.99
CA SER A 125 -0.45 -14.53 1.34
C SER A 125 -1.51 -15.25 0.50
N ILE A 126 -2.68 -14.63 0.30
CA ILE A 126 -3.76 -15.13 -0.56
C ILE A 126 -3.26 -15.30 -2.00
N PHE A 127 -2.64 -14.27 -2.58
CA PHE A 127 -2.12 -14.32 -3.95
C PHE A 127 -1.00 -15.35 -4.14
N ARG A 128 -0.15 -15.52 -3.12
CA ARG A 128 0.91 -16.54 -3.15
C ARG A 128 0.34 -17.95 -3.10
N ALA A 129 -0.70 -18.18 -2.29
CA ALA A 129 -1.39 -19.46 -2.21
C ALA A 129 -2.08 -19.83 -3.54
N SER A 130 -2.84 -18.90 -4.12
CA SER A 130 -3.51 -19.09 -5.42
C SER A 130 -2.51 -19.47 -6.53
N ARG A 131 -1.37 -18.77 -6.64
CA ARG A 131 -0.35 -19.10 -7.65
C ARG A 131 0.33 -20.44 -7.44
N ARG A 132 0.44 -20.89 -6.18
CA ARG A 132 0.99 -22.21 -5.87
C ARG A 132 0.08 -23.31 -6.42
N GLN A 133 -1.24 -23.13 -6.31
CA GLN A 133 -2.23 -24.07 -6.85
C GLN A 133 -2.18 -24.15 -8.38
N SER A 134 -2.14 -23.01 -9.08
CA SER A 134 -2.10 -22.98 -10.56
C SER A 134 -0.91 -23.76 -11.14
N ARG A 135 0.27 -23.68 -10.49
CA ARG A 135 1.47 -24.42 -10.92
C ARG A 135 1.41 -25.92 -10.66
N VAL A 136 0.54 -26.37 -9.76
CA VAL A 136 0.34 -27.80 -9.49
C VAL A 136 -0.57 -28.40 -10.54
N THR A 137 -1.67 -27.72 -10.89
CA THR A 137 -2.61 -28.17 -11.93
C THR A 137 -1.98 -28.23 -13.31
N GLU A 138 -1.07 -27.31 -13.65
CA GLU A 138 -0.37 -27.30 -14.95
C GLU A 138 0.64 -28.45 -15.12
N LYS A 139 0.98 -29.15 -14.03
CA LYS A 139 1.93 -30.29 -14.05
C LYS A 139 1.24 -31.67 -14.08
N GLN A 140 -0.08 -31.71 -14.07
CA GLN A 140 -0.89 -32.93 -14.19
C GLN A 140 -1.37 -33.09 -15.62
#